data_AF-B3NGZ4-F1
#
_entry.id   AF-B3NGZ4-F1
#
_cell.length_a   1.000
_cell.length_b   1.000
_cell.length_c   1.000
_cell.angle_alpha   90.00
_cell.angle_beta   90.00
_cell.angle_gamma   90.00
#
_symmetry.space_group_name_H-M   'P 1'
#
loop_
_entity.id
_entity.type
_entity.pdbx_description
1 polymer ?
#
loop_
_entity_poly.entity_id
_entity_poly.type
_entity_poly.pdbx_seq_one_letter_code
_entity_poly.pdbx_strand_id
1 'polypeptide(L)'
;MAFISKDFRSPGETWIKTDGGWERSKVLECGGKRKRHHSEGSSSYQDSDSSEEEAVMPPHYHITIRCTREIAGFNGLSEAVKRLDFRRSVRDRKRFHYICAFLLLVSNKGIASLPGSAQRQLLQMVEEVASHVNDSQQHPNVLRGLALKLEHIVNQENQKCWGKPLGSTYLWKEHMATIKRIQRVASQIEIREPDPEAKPKLHELPEECVREIILCIADHRDLESAAEAWETMAKLVSEQRIWRELTRFHFNQRQIHTILDLDKFKQMGELKDWKQIYHQLRRTYGVNDDYQFAEVLALCRSCCCLFWPSDGHPCIVDQSPDYKQRLEEAGGQLALAQPVPPAQFLKYFSL
;
A
#
# COMPACT_ATOMS: atom_id res chain seq x y z
N MET A 1 -2.07 16.85 -18.96
CA MET A 1 -2.60 15.77 -18.11
C MET A 1 -2.22 16.08 -16.68
N ALA A 2 -3.18 16.39 -15.81
CA ALA A 2 -2.87 16.54 -14.39
C ALA A 2 -2.73 15.13 -13.80
N PHE A 3 -1.55 14.80 -13.29
CA PHE A 3 -1.36 13.59 -12.49
C PHE A 3 -2.12 13.78 -11.18
N ILE A 4 -3.33 13.23 -11.09
CA ILE A 4 -4.23 13.34 -9.93
C ILE A 4 -3.82 12.36 -8.80
N SER A 5 -2.90 11.42 -9.06
CA SER A 5 -2.38 10.51 -8.04
C SER A 5 -1.23 11.13 -7.25
N LYS A 6 -1.20 10.85 -5.94
CA LYS A 6 -0.04 11.14 -5.07
C LYS A 6 1.27 10.47 -5.55
N ASP A 7 1.17 9.45 -6.40
CA ASP A 7 2.32 8.82 -7.07
C ASP A 7 2.44 9.34 -8.50
N PHE A 8 3.49 10.12 -8.78
CA PHE A 8 3.80 10.65 -10.11
C PHE A 8 4.16 9.56 -11.13
N ARG A 9 4.50 8.34 -10.66
CA ARG A 9 4.80 7.17 -11.50
C ARG A 9 3.54 6.40 -11.89
N SER A 10 2.38 6.80 -11.37
CA SER A 10 1.11 6.28 -11.85
C SER A 10 0.91 6.77 -13.29
N PRO A 11 0.59 5.91 -14.26
CA PRO A 11 0.33 6.31 -15.64
C PRO A 11 -0.96 7.15 -15.81
N GLY A 12 -1.46 7.74 -14.72
CA GLY A 12 -2.80 8.30 -14.62
C GLY A 12 -3.89 7.24 -14.50
N GLU A 13 -5.13 7.70 -14.51
CA GLU A 13 -6.31 6.84 -14.65
C GLU A 13 -6.67 6.82 -16.14
N THR A 14 -6.82 5.63 -16.71
CA THR A 14 -7.38 5.47 -18.06
C THR A 14 -8.90 5.55 -17.96
N TRP A 15 -9.49 6.47 -18.72
CA TRP A 15 -10.93 6.67 -18.78
C TRP A 15 -11.45 6.20 -20.14
N ILE A 16 -12.51 5.41 -20.13
CA ILE A 16 -13.22 4.91 -21.31
C ILE A 16 -14.57 5.60 -21.33
N LYS A 17 -14.95 6.12 -22.49
CA LYS A 17 -16.27 6.72 -22.69
C LYS A 17 -17.31 5.59 -22.85
N THR A 18 -18.23 5.48 -21.90
CA THR A 18 -19.39 4.59 -21.92
C THR A 18 -20.65 5.37 -22.28
N ASP A 19 -21.77 4.69 -22.52
CA ASP A 19 -23.07 5.32 -22.82
C ASP A 19 -23.58 6.17 -21.65
N GLY A 20 -23.11 5.89 -20.42
CA GLY A 20 -23.41 6.64 -19.19
C GLY A 20 -22.42 7.77 -18.85
N GLY A 21 -21.36 7.97 -19.64
CA GLY A 21 -20.36 9.02 -19.38
C GLY A 21 -18.91 8.54 -19.52
N TRP A 22 -18.03 9.06 -18.67
CA TRP A 22 -16.64 8.59 -18.61
C TRP A 22 -16.48 7.67 -17.41
N GLU A 23 -16.07 6.43 -17.65
CA GLU A 23 -15.81 5.44 -16.62
C GLU A 23 -14.33 5.04 -16.60
N ARG A 24 -13.83 4.67 -15.43
CA ARG A 24 -12.43 4.23 -15.27
C ARG A 24 -12.25 2.85 -15.89
N SER A 25 -11.23 2.68 -16.73
CA SER A 25 -10.89 1.40 -17.39
C SER A 25 -10.78 0.23 -16.41
N LYS A 26 -10.23 0.46 -15.21
CA LYS A 26 -10.11 -0.59 -14.17
C LYS A 26 -11.46 -1.05 -13.61
N VAL A 27 -12.44 -0.16 -13.54
CA VAL A 27 -13.82 -0.49 -13.10
C VAL A 27 -14.48 -1.37 -14.17
N LEU A 28 -14.25 -1.04 -15.44
CA LEU A 28 -14.73 -1.82 -16.59
C LEU A 28 -14.03 -3.18 -16.72
N GLU A 29 -12.74 -3.29 -16.39
CA GLU A 29 -12.02 -4.57 -16.36
C GLU A 29 -12.47 -5.50 -15.22
N CYS A 30 -12.97 -4.94 -14.12
CA CYS A 30 -13.60 -5.70 -13.05
C CYS A 30 -15.03 -6.15 -13.42
N GLY A 31 -15.77 -5.36 -14.21
CA GLY A 31 -17.10 -5.73 -14.73
C GLY A 31 -17.08 -6.59 -16.01
N GLY A 32 -15.98 -6.54 -16.77
CA GLY A 32 -15.83 -7.19 -18.07
C GLY A 32 -15.22 -8.58 -17.99
N LYS A 33 -16.07 -9.60 -17.85
CA LYS A 33 -15.88 -10.99 -18.30
C LYS A 33 -14.41 -11.47 -18.39
N ARG A 34 -13.85 -11.99 -17.30
CA ARG A 34 -12.77 -12.97 -17.42
C ARG A 34 -13.38 -14.36 -17.63
N LYS A 35 -13.58 -14.72 -18.91
CA LYS A 35 -13.70 -16.13 -19.32
C LYS A 35 -12.49 -16.86 -18.74
N ARG A 36 -12.72 -17.68 -17.71
CA ARG A 36 -11.79 -18.73 -17.31
C ARG A 36 -11.51 -19.56 -18.56
N HIS A 37 -10.26 -19.61 -19.01
CA HIS A 37 -9.80 -20.72 -19.82
C HIS A 37 -9.90 -21.97 -18.93
N HIS A 38 -11.04 -22.66 -19.00
CA HIS A 38 -11.17 -24.03 -18.53
C HIS A 38 -10.46 -24.90 -19.56
N SER A 39 -9.35 -25.49 -19.14
CA SER A 39 -8.78 -26.65 -19.82
C SER A 39 -9.84 -27.76 -19.83
N GLU A 40 -9.98 -28.38 -20.98
CA GLU A 40 -10.99 -29.37 -21.32
C GLU A 40 -11.01 -30.56 -20.33
N GLY A 41 -12.22 -30.92 -19.92
CA GLY A 41 -12.54 -32.09 -19.12
C GLY A 41 -14.04 -32.32 -19.19
N SER A 42 -14.45 -33.14 -20.16
CA SER A 42 -15.83 -33.50 -20.48
C SER A 42 -16.57 -34.14 -19.30
N SER A 43 -17.75 -33.61 -18.94
CA SER A 43 -18.98 -34.41 -18.82
C SER A 43 -20.21 -33.50 -18.64
N SER A 44 -21.22 -33.75 -19.46
CA SER A 44 -22.50 -33.06 -19.60
C SER A 44 -23.42 -33.19 -18.38
N TYR A 45 -23.94 -32.07 -17.88
CA TYR A 45 -25.31 -31.96 -17.37
C TYR A 45 -25.83 -30.54 -17.69
N GLN A 46 -26.94 -30.48 -18.43
CA GLN A 46 -27.73 -29.29 -18.66
C GLN A 46 -28.47 -28.95 -17.37
N ASP A 47 -28.38 -27.72 -16.88
CA ASP A 47 -29.52 -27.12 -16.22
C ASP A 47 -29.61 -25.62 -16.47
N SER A 48 -30.86 -25.18 -16.43
CA SER A 48 -31.51 -24.01 -16.99
C SER A 48 -30.93 -22.64 -16.60
N ASP A 49 -30.98 -21.76 -17.59
CA ASP A 49 -30.48 -20.39 -17.63
C ASP A 49 -31.42 -19.44 -16.85
N SER A 50 -30.92 -18.88 -15.75
CA SER A 50 -31.43 -17.65 -15.14
C SER A 50 -30.24 -16.74 -14.87
N SER A 51 -29.79 -16.06 -15.91
CA SER A 51 -28.73 -15.05 -15.85
C SER A 51 -29.22 -13.79 -15.14
N GLU A 52 -29.31 -13.85 -13.81
CA GLU A 52 -29.15 -12.65 -12.98
C GLU A 52 -27.67 -12.28 -13.05
N GLU A 53 -27.37 -11.11 -13.61
CA GLU A 53 -26.04 -10.52 -13.53
C GLU A 53 -25.73 -10.27 -12.04
N GLU A 54 -25.09 -11.24 -11.37
CA GLU A 54 -24.58 -11.05 -10.00
C GLU A 54 -23.66 -9.83 -10.02
N ALA A 55 -24.16 -8.70 -9.54
CA ALA A 55 -23.38 -7.48 -9.38
C ALA A 55 -22.15 -7.82 -8.53
N VAL A 56 -20.97 -7.76 -9.14
CA VAL A 56 -19.71 -8.11 -8.48
C VAL A 56 -19.50 -7.13 -7.33
N MET A 57 -19.78 -7.60 -6.11
CA MET A 57 -19.65 -6.79 -4.91
C MET A 57 -18.18 -6.36 -4.73
N PRO A 58 -17.91 -5.06 -4.49
CA PRO A 58 -16.54 -4.57 -4.35
C PRO A 58 -15.86 -5.18 -3.11
N PRO A 59 -14.53 -5.33 -3.09
CA PRO A 59 -13.81 -5.87 -1.95
C PRO A 59 -14.03 -5.06 -0.66
N HIS A 60 -14.65 -5.67 0.34
CA HIS A 60 -14.98 -5.02 1.61
C HIS A 60 -15.00 -6.01 2.78
N TYR A 61 -14.81 -5.51 4.01
CA TYR A 61 -14.79 -6.35 5.22
C TYR A 61 -15.41 -5.62 6.42
N HIS A 62 -16.50 -6.14 6.96
CA HIS A 62 -17.11 -5.61 8.19
C HIS A 62 -16.29 -6.02 9.42
N ILE A 63 -15.90 -5.03 10.21
CA ILE A 63 -15.20 -5.23 11.49
C ILE A 63 -16.14 -5.01 12.66
N THR A 64 -15.91 -5.76 13.74
CA THR A 64 -16.48 -5.44 15.05
C THR A 64 -15.53 -4.50 15.78
N ILE A 65 -15.98 -3.28 16.09
CA ILE A 65 -15.16 -2.25 16.77
C ILE A 65 -15.32 -2.33 18.30
N ARG A 66 -16.49 -2.72 18.80
CA ARG A 66 -16.78 -2.85 20.24
C ARG A 66 -17.27 -4.25 20.54
N CYS A 67 -16.58 -4.96 21.42
CA CYS A 67 -17.10 -6.18 22.02
C CYS A 67 -18.06 -5.79 23.15
N THR A 68 -19.31 -6.24 23.06
CA THR A 68 -20.28 -6.12 24.16
C THR A 68 -20.51 -7.50 24.76
N ARG A 69 -21.20 -7.57 25.91
CA ARG A 69 -21.58 -8.84 26.53
C ARG A 69 -22.44 -9.73 25.60
N GLU A 70 -23.11 -9.12 24.61
CA GLU A 70 -23.98 -9.77 23.62
C GLU A 70 -23.31 -9.96 22.26
N ILE A 71 -22.23 -9.22 21.96
CA ILE A 71 -21.51 -9.27 20.67
C ILE A 71 -20.04 -9.64 20.96
N ALA A 72 -19.76 -10.95 20.93
CA ALA A 72 -18.39 -11.46 20.88
C ALA A 72 -17.89 -11.44 19.43
N GLY A 73 -17.34 -10.30 18.99
CA GLY A 73 -16.76 -10.19 17.65
C GLY A 73 -15.26 -10.44 17.67
N PHE A 74 -14.81 -11.55 17.07
CA PHE A 74 -13.40 -11.74 16.72
C PHE A 74 -13.23 -11.43 15.24
N ASN A 75 -12.41 -10.43 14.92
CA ASN A 75 -12.06 -10.14 13.53
C ASN A 75 -10.96 -11.11 13.09
N GLY A 76 -11.22 -11.93 12.06
CA GLY A 76 -10.23 -12.85 11.51
C GLY A 76 -9.33 -12.18 10.49
N LEU A 77 -8.02 -12.10 10.74
CA LEU A 77 -7.08 -11.47 9.81
C LEU A 77 -7.08 -12.14 8.43
N SER A 78 -7.09 -13.48 8.39
CA SER A 78 -7.06 -14.25 7.14
C SER A 78 -8.29 -13.97 6.26
N GLU A 79 -9.47 -13.83 6.86
CA GLU A 79 -10.70 -13.51 6.13
C GLU A 79 -10.70 -12.05 5.67
N ALA A 80 -10.20 -11.13 6.49
CA ALA A 80 -10.11 -9.72 6.11
C ALA A 80 -9.21 -9.49 4.90
N VAL A 81 -7.98 -10.03 4.90
CA VAL A 81 -7.07 -9.87 3.76
C VAL A 81 -7.61 -10.54 2.49
N LYS A 82 -8.41 -11.60 2.64
CA LYS A 82 -9.07 -12.28 1.52
C LYS A 82 -10.22 -11.44 0.95
N ARG A 83 -11.13 -10.94 1.80
CA ARG A 83 -12.30 -10.16 1.37
C ARG A 83 -11.94 -8.76 0.86
N LEU A 84 -10.84 -8.19 1.35
CA LEU A 84 -10.28 -6.94 0.84
C LEU A 84 -9.37 -7.14 -0.39
N ASP A 85 -9.27 -8.36 -0.90
CA ASP A 85 -8.48 -8.74 -2.07
C ASP A 85 -7.02 -8.22 -2.03
N PHE A 86 -6.36 -8.41 -0.89
CA PHE A 86 -4.97 -7.94 -0.69
C PHE A 86 -4.01 -8.58 -1.69
N ARG A 87 -4.27 -9.84 -2.07
CA ARG A 87 -3.44 -10.56 -3.02
C ARG A 87 -3.46 -9.89 -4.40
N ARG A 88 -4.63 -9.55 -4.96
CA ARG A 88 -4.66 -8.82 -6.23
C ARG A 88 -4.18 -7.38 -6.08
N SER A 89 -4.42 -6.77 -4.92
CA SER A 89 -3.95 -5.42 -4.61
C SER A 89 -2.42 -5.26 -4.67
N VAL A 90 -1.65 -6.36 -4.56
CA VAL A 90 -0.19 -6.34 -4.81
C VAL A 90 0.13 -5.83 -6.23
N ARG A 91 -0.69 -6.15 -7.23
CA ARG A 91 -0.45 -5.71 -8.62
C ARG A 91 -0.93 -4.29 -8.89
N ASP A 92 -1.66 -3.68 -7.95
CA ASP A 92 -2.05 -2.27 -8.08
C ASP A 92 -0.95 -1.37 -7.52
N ARG A 93 -0.35 -0.56 -8.40
CA ARG A 93 0.69 0.42 -8.04
C ARG A 93 0.28 1.35 -6.89
N LYS A 94 -1.01 1.72 -6.79
CA LYS A 94 -1.51 2.61 -5.74
C LYS A 94 -1.53 1.94 -4.36
N ARG A 95 -1.75 0.62 -4.33
CA ARG A 95 -1.93 -0.19 -3.11
C ARG A 95 -0.66 -0.98 -2.74
N PHE A 96 0.26 -1.19 -3.68
CA PHE A 96 1.48 -2.01 -3.49
C PHE A 96 2.26 -1.66 -2.22
N HIS A 97 2.58 -0.38 -2.02
CA HIS A 97 3.32 0.07 -0.84
C HIS A 97 2.55 -0.17 0.47
N TYR A 98 1.21 -0.02 0.46
CA TYR A 98 0.36 -0.34 1.61
C TYR A 98 0.47 -1.84 1.96
N ILE A 99 0.35 -2.72 0.96
CA ILE A 99 0.42 -4.17 1.15
C ILE A 99 1.81 -4.59 1.65
N CYS A 100 2.88 -4.02 1.10
CA CYS A 100 4.24 -4.29 1.54
C CYS A 100 4.49 -3.81 2.98
N ALA A 101 4.02 -2.61 3.34
CA ALA A 101 4.10 -2.11 4.72
C ALA A 101 3.32 -3.01 5.69
N PHE A 102 2.10 -3.44 5.30
CA PHE A 102 1.33 -4.42 6.04
C PHE A 102 2.10 -5.72 6.26
N LEU A 103 2.64 -6.32 5.19
CA LEU A 103 3.42 -7.56 5.25
C LEU A 103 4.63 -7.43 6.17
N LEU A 104 5.36 -6.30 6.08
CA LEU A 104 6.51 -6.01 6.93
C LEU A 104 6.13 -5.90 8.42
N LEU A 105 5.00 -5.26 8.73
CA LEU A 105 4.50 -5.13 10.09
C LEU A 105 4.04 -6.47 10.67
N VAL A 106 3.34 -7.29 9.89
CA VAL A 106 2.91 -8.62 10.33
C VAL A 106 4.12 -9.54 10.52
N SER A 107 5.11 -9.46 9.63
CA SER A 107 6.36 -10.21 9.74
C SER A 107 7.10 -9.87 11.04
N ASN A 108 7.12 -8.59 11.43
CA ASN A 108 7.73 -8.14 12.68
C ASN A 108 7.02 -8.64 13.94
N LYS A 109 5.70 -8.87 13.88
CA LYS A 109 4.93 -9.41 15.01
C LYS A 109 5.07 -10.93 15.16
N GLY A 110 5.68 -11.59 14.16
CA GLY A 110 5.93 -13.03 14.14
C GLY A 110 4.87 -13.78 13.35
N ILE A 111 5.12 -14.08 12.07
CA ILE A 111 4.18 -14.87 11.25
C ILE A 111 3.91 -16.23 11.88
N ALA A 112 4.91 -16.84 12.54
CA ALA A 112 4.78 -18.15 13.17
C ALA A 112 3.78 -18.20 14.35
N SER A 113 3.42 -17.07 14.96
CA SER A 113 2.41 -17.04 16.04
C SER A 113 0.97 -17.00 15.53
N LEU A 114 0.76 -16.76 14.23
CA LEU A 114 -0.56 -16.60 13.65
C LEU A 114 -1.22 -17.97 13.37
N PRO A 115 -2.57 -18.03 13.25
CA PRO A 115 -3.25 -19.23 12.78
C PRO A 115 -2.73 -19.69 11.41
N GLY A 116 -2.62 -21.00 11.19
CA GLY A 116 -2.01 -21.55 9.97
C GLY A 116 -2.66 -21.07 8.65
N SER A 117 -3.96 -20.77 8.66
CA SER A 117 -4.64 -20.16 7.51
C SER A 117 -4.15 -18.75 7.21
N ALA A 118 -3.90 -17.94 8.24
CA ALA A 118 -3.32 -16.61 8.10
C ALA A 118 -1.85 -16.70 7.64
N GLN A 119 -1.05 -17.61 8.20
CA GLN A 119 0.33 -17.84 7.76
C GLN A 119 0.39 -18.14 6.25
N ARG A 120 -0.45 -19.08 5.80
CA ARG A 120 -0.53 -19.45 4.38
C ARG A 120 -0.93 -18.27 3.49
N GLN A 121 -1.94 -17.50 3.90
CA GLN A 121 -2.42 -16.36 3.12
C GLN A 121 -1.37 -15.25 3.01
N LEU A 122 -0.61 -15.00 4.08
CA LEU A 122 0.47 -14.01 4.10
C LEU A 122 1.64 -14.44 3.23
N LEU A 123 2.08 -15.71 3.32
CA LEU A 123 3.16 -16.22 2.47
C LEU A 123 2.78 -16.23 0.99
N GLN A 124 1.53 -16.54 0.65
CA GLN A 124 1.02 -16.40 -0.72
C GLN A 124 1.04 -14.95 -1.20
N MET A 125 0.75 -13.99 -0.33
CA MET A 125 0.87 -12.57 -0.67
C MET A 125 2.32 -12.15 -0.88
N VAL A 126 3.28 -12.63 -0.07
CA VAL A 126 4.71 -12.35 -0.31
C VAL A 126 5.21 -13.01 -1.59
N GLU A 127 4.73 -14.21 -1.93
CA GLU A 127 5.03 -14.87 -3.20
C GLU A 127 4.46 -14.07 -4.39
N GLU A 128 3.26 -13.50 -4.24
CA GLU A 128 2.69 -12.57 -5.23
C GLU A 128 3.52 -11.29 -5.36
N VAL A 129 4.05 -10.73 -4.26
CA VAL A 129 4.99 -9.61 -4.28
C VAL A 129 6.27 -9.99 -5.03
N ALA A 130 6.81 -11.19 -4.78
CA ALA A 130 7.99 -11.68 -5.48
C ALA A 130 7.76 -11.79 -6.99
N SER A 131 6.63 -12.36 -7.41
CA SER A 131 6.24 -12.43 -8.83
C SER A 131 6.11 -11.02 -9.42
N HIS A 132 5.36 -10.13 -8.77
CA HIS A 132 5.14 -8.78 -9.28
C HIS A 132 6.44 -7.97 -9.41
N VAL A 133 7.32 -8.05 -8.43
CA VAL A 133 8.64 -7.37 -8.47
C VAL A 133 9.53 -7.98 -9.54
N ASN A 134 9.51 -9.30 -9.74
CA ASN A 134 10.24 -9.96 -10.81
C ASN A 134 9.73 -9.56 -12.21
N ASP A 135 8.43 -9.37 -12.38
CA ASP A 135 7.86 -8.99 -13.67
C ASP A 135 8.06 -7.50 -13.96
N SER A 136 7.86 -6.64 -12.95
CA SER A 136 7.95 -5.18 -13.08
C SER A 136 9.38 -4.65 -13.00
N GLN A 137 10.30 -5.39 -12.37
CA GLN A 137 11.65 -4.94 -12.01
C GLN A 137 11.65 -3.65 -11.16
N GLN A 138 10.56 -3.39 -10.42
CA GLN A 138 10.41 -2.23 -9.56
C GLN A 138 10.46 -2.62 -8.08
N HIS A 139 11.00 -1.72 -7.25
CA HIS A 139 11.08 -1.87 -5.78
C HIS A 139 11.77 -3.16 -5.27
N PRO A 140 12.91 -3.59 -5.86
CA PRO A 140 13.60 -4.82 -5.43
C PRO A 140 14.01 -4.81 -3.96
N ASN A 141 14.31 -3.63 -3.41
CA ASN A 141 14.70 -3.47 -2.01
C ASN A 141 13.60 -3.87 -1.02
N VAL A 142 12.32 -3.66 -1.39
CA VAL A 142 11.18 -4.05 -0.55
C VAL A 142 11.07 -5.58 -0.47
N LEU A 143 11.20 -6.26 -1.62
CA LEU A 143 11.21 -7.71 -1.68
C LEU A 143 12.40 -8.30 -0.92
N ARG A 144 13.61 -7.75 -1.11
CA ARG A 144 14.82 -8.17 -0.39
C ARG A 144 14.64 -8.01 1.13
N GLY A 145 14.07 -6.89 1.58
CA GLY A 145 13.75 -6.66 2.99
C GLY A 145 12.73 -7.67 3.55
N LEU A 146 11.68 -8.00 2.79
CA LEU A 146 10.71 -9.05 3.16
C LEU A 146 11.36 -10.44 3.23
N ALA A 147 12.18 -10.79 2.23
CA ALA A 147 12.88 -12.08 2.17
C ALA A 147 13.82 -12.26 3.36
N LEU A 148 14.61 -11.24 3.72
CA LEU A 148 15.50 -11.25 4.89
C LEU A 148 14.72 -11.43 6.20
N LYS A 149 13.56 -10.79 6.35
CA LYS A 149 12.71 -10.98 7.54
C LYS A 149 12.15 -12.39 7.63
N LEU A 150 11.66 -12.95 6.52
CA LEU A 150 11.15 -14.32 6.49
C LEU A 150 12.26 -15.33 6.81
N GLU A 151 13.47 -15.11 6.30
CA GLU A 151 14.64 -15.91 6.65
C GLU A 151 14.95 -15.84 8.15
N HIS A 152 14.92 -14.65 8.74
CA HIS A 152 15.14 -14.48 10.16
C HIS A 152 14.11 -15.24 11.00
N ILE A 153 12.83 -15.21 10.61
CA ILE A 153 11.76 -15.99 11.27
C ILE A 153 12.07 -17.49 11.20
N VAL A 154 12.44 -18.01 10.03
CA VAL A 154 12.80 -19.43 9.87
C VAL A 154 14.00 -19.80 10.75
N ASN A 155 15.03 -18.94 10.78
CA ASN A 155 16.22 -19.18 11.59
C ASN A 155 15.91 -19.15 13.09
N GLN A 156 15.11 -18.19 13.55
CA GLN A 156 14.66 -18.10 14.94
C GLN A 156 13.85 -19.34 15.35
N GLU A 157 12.89 -19.78 14.53
CA GLU A 157 12.09 -20.97 14.83
C GLU A 157 12.93 -22.26 14.84
N ASN A 158 13.93 -22.37 13.96
CA ASN A 158 14.84 -23.52 13.93
C ASN A 158 15.84 -23.56 15.11
N GLN A 159 16.16 -22.39 15.70
CA GLN A 159 17.05 -22.29 16.85
C GLN A 159 16.38 -22.63 18.18
N LYS A 160 15.04 -22.75 18.22
CA LYS A 160 14.33 -23.14 19.44
C LYS A 160 14.66 -24.60 19.75
N CYS A 161 15.40 -24.82 20.84
CA CYS A 161 15.87 -26.12 21.30
C CYS A 161 14.73 -27.03 21.81
N TRP A 162 13.54 -26.47 22.06
CA TRP A 162 12.38 -27.14 22.62
C TRP A 162 11.12 -26.81 21.83
N GLY A 163 10.43 -27.86 21.38
CA GLY A 163 9.23 -27.77 20.57
C GLY A 163 9.55 -27.58 19.09
N LYS A 164 9.01 -28.45 18.24
CA LYS A 164 8.87 -28.13 16.81
C LYS A 164 8.06 -26.83 16.69
N PRO A 165 8.20 -26.03 15.61
CA PRO A 165 7.31 -24.89 15.38
C PRO A 165 5.86 -25.35 15.59
N LEU A 166 5.12 -24.60 16.41
CA LEU A 166 3.77 -24.97 16.82
C LEU A 166 2.88 -25.15 15.57
N GLY A 167 2.34 -26.36 15.37
CA GLY A 167 1.45 -26.67 14.26
C GLY A 167 1.91 -27.84 13.39
N SER A 168 1.39 -27.87 12.16
CA SER A 168 1.63 -28.98 11.22
C SER A 168 3.06 -28.94 10.66
N THR A 169 3.80 -30.02 10.84
CA THR A 169 5.16 -30.16 10.27
C THR A 169 5.15 -30.13 8.75
N TYR A 170 4.07 -30.60 8.11
CA TYR A 170 3.88 -30.51 6.67
C TYR A 170 3.71 -29.05 6.24
N LEU A 171 2.86 -28.30 6.95
CA LEU A 171 2.64 -26.87 6.69
C LEU A 171 3.95 -26.09 6.84
N TRP A 172 4.73 -26.36 7.88
CA TRP A 172 6.03 -25.72 8.08
C TRP A 172 7.02 -26.01 6.95
N LYS A 173 7.08 -27.26 6.46
CA LYS A 173 7.90 -27.61 5.29
C LYS A 173 7.46 -26.84 4.03
N GLU A 174 6.16 -26.71 3.79
CA GLU A 174 5.61 -25.91 2.69
C GLU A 174 5.98 -24.43 2.82
N HIS A 175 5.93 -23.88 4.05
CA HIS A 175 6.34 -22.51 4.34
C HIS A 175 7.83 -22.29 4.07
N MET A 176 8.71 -23.18 4.56
CA MET A 176 10.14 -23.13 4.26
C MET A 176 10.43 -23.22 2.75
N ALA A 177 9.72 -24.08 2.03
CA ALA A 177 9.87 -24.20 0.58
C ALA A 177 9.48 -22.91 -0.14
N THR A 178 8.38 -22.28 0.28
CA THR A 178 7.88 -21.01 -0.26
C THR A 178 8.86 -19.87 0.01
N ILE A 179 9.37 -19.76 1.25
CA ILE A 179 10.38 -18.75 1.63
C ILE A 179 11.66 -18.92 0.79
N LYS A 180 12.12 -20.17 0.58
CA LYS A 180 13.27 -20.46 -0.29
C LYS A 180 13.02 -20.08 -1.76
N ARG A 181 11.78 -20.15 -2.26
CA ARG A 181 11.46 -19.66 -3.61
C ARG A 181 11.53 -18.14 -3.66
N ILE A 182 10.93 -17.46 -2.68
CA ILE A 182 10.96 -16.00 -2.56
C ILE A 182 12.40 -15.48 -2.50
N GLN A 183 13.26 -16.11 -1.68
CA GLN A 183 14.69 -15.76 -1.59
C GLN A 183 15.41 -15.93 -2.92
N ARG A 184 15.16 -17.03 -3.65
CA ARG A 184 15.75 -17.26 -4.98
C ARG A 184 15.36 -16.15 -5.96
N VAL A 185 14.07 -15.82 -6.04
CA VAL A 185 13.60 -14.70 -6.87
C VAL A 185 14.28 -13.39 -6.46
N ALA A 186 14.31 -13.07 -5.16
CA ALA A 186 14.94 -11.86 -4.64
C ALA A 186 16.44 -11.75 -4.99
N SER A 187 17.16 -12.88 -5.01
CA SER A 187 18.58 -12.95 -5.38
C SER A 187 18.85 -12.86 -6.87
N GLN A 188 17.88 -13.23 -7.72
CA GLN A 188 18.01 -13.23 -9.18
C GLN A 188 17.63 -11.89 -9.81
N ILE A 189 17.00 -10.99 -9.05
CA ILE A 189 16.64 -9.66 -9.54
C ILE A 189 17.91 -8.81 -9.64
N GLU A 190 18.31 -8.56 -10.87
CA GLU A 190 19.39 -7.67 -11.26
C GLU A 190 18.81 -6.41 -11.92
N ILE A 191 19.26 -5.24 -11.46
CA ILE A 191 18.90 -3.97 -12.08
C ILE A 191 19.66 -3.91 -13.39
N ARG A 192 18.96 -4.10 -14.51
CA ARG A 192 19.56 -4.01 -15.85
C ARG A 192 19.80 -2.55 -16.20
N GLU A 193 20.96 -2.27 -16.79
CA GLU A 193 21.22 -0.96 -17.37
C GLU A 193 20.26 -0.70 -18.55
N PRO A 194 19.83 0.56 -18.75
CA PRO A 194 19.11 0.93 -19.96
C PRO A 194 19.95 0.62 -21.21
N ASP A 195 19.28 0.37 -22.34
CA ASP A 195 19.96 0.24 -23.63
C ASP A 195 20.87 1.46 -23.87
N PRO A 196 22.18 1.29 -24.13
CA PRO A 196 23.12 2.38 -24.35
C PRO A 196 22.71 3.36 -25.45
N GLU A 197 21.95 2.88 -26.44
CA GLU A 197 21.46 3.67 -27.57
C GLU A 197 20.11 4.35 -27.28
N ALA A 198 19.42 3.98 -26.20
CA ALA A 198 18.17 4.61 -25.83
C ALA A 198 18.41 6.07 -25.42
N LYS A 199 17.71 6.98 -26.12
CA LYS A 199 17.69 8.43 -25.87
C LYS A 199 16.26 8.89 -25.54
N PRO A 200 16.09 9.96 -24.74
CA PRO A 200 17.14 10.73 -24.06
C PRO A 200 17.66 10.02 -22.81
N LYS A 201 18.95 10.21 -22.50
CA LYS A 201 19.53 9.76 -21.22
C LYS A 201 19.21 10.76 -20.12
N LEU A 202 19.20 10.31 -18.86
CA LEU A 202 18.90 11.17 -17.70
C LEU A 202 19.83 12.40 -17.62
N HIS A 203 21.11 12.22 -17.95
CA HIS A 203 22.11 13.30 -17.94
C HIS A 203 21.98 14.26 -19.13
N GLU A 204 21.16 13.95 -20.14
CA GLU A 204 20.87 14.81 -21.28
C GLU A 204 19.63 15.70 -21.02
N LEU A 205 18.91 15.48 -19.92
CA LEU A 205 17.74 16.29 -19.56
C LEU A 205 18.18 17.67 -19.05
N PRO A 206 17.46 18.75 -19.41
CA PRO A 206 17.66 20.07 -18.82
C PRO A 206 17.52 20.03 -17.30
N GLU A 207 18.26 20.90 -16.59
CA GLU A 207 18.26 20.94 -15.12
C GLU A 207 16.87 21.19 -14.55
N GLU A 208 16.01 21.93 -15.25
CA GLU A 208 14.62 22.16 -14.89
C GLU A 208 13.82 20.85 -14.85
N CYS A 209 14.04 19.95 -15.81
CA CYS A 209 13.38 18.65 -15.85
C CYS A 209 13.89 17.75 -14.72
N VAL A 210 15.21 17.74 -14.48
CA VAL A 210 15.81 16.99 -13.37
C VAL A 210 15.29 17.50 -12.02
N ARG A 211 15.12 18.82 -11.87
CA ARG A 211 14.58 19.43 -10.66
C ARG A 211 13.15 18.97 -10.38
N GLU A 212 12.29 18.89 -11.40
CA GLU A 212 10.93 18.35 -11.24
C GLU A 212 10.94 16.85 -10.88
N ILE A 213 11.89 16.07 -11.41
CA ILE A 213 12.09 14.65 -10.99
C ILE A 213 12.47 14.59 -9.51
N ILE A 214 13.40 15.44 -9.04
CA ILE A 214 13.84 15.49 -7.63
C ILE A 214 12.68 15.92 -6.73
N LEU A 215 11.87 16.90 -7.14
CA LEU A 215 10.70 17.35 -6.38
C LEU A 215 9.65 16.25 -6.19
N CYS A 216 9.67 15.21 -7.03
CA CYS A 216 8.81 14.06 -6.90
C CYS A 216 9.31 13.01 -5.89
N ILE A 217 10.53 13.14 -5.38
CA ILE A 217 11.10 12.21 -4.39
C ILE A 217 10.55 12.54 -3.01
N ALA A 218 9.80 11.60 -2.43
CA ALA A 218 9.14 11.77 -1.15
C ALA A 218 10.01 11.35 0.05
N ASP A 219 11.10 10.60 -0.12
CA ASP A 219 12.00 10.22 0.98
C ASP A 219 13.30 11.04 0.94
N HIS A 220 13.61 11.71 2.04
CA HIS A 220 14.89 12.40 2.23
C HIS A 220 16.11 11.51 2.00
N ARG A 221 16.06 10.21 2.30
CA ARG A 221 17.19 9.30 2.06
C ARG A 221 17.44 9.12 0.58
N ASP A 222 16.37 8.98 -0.20
CA ASP A 222 16.47 8.86 -1.65
C ASP A 222 16.97 10.18 -2.28
N LEU A 223 16.61 11.34 -1.72
CA LEU A 223 17.18 12.64 -2.10
C LEU A 223 18.69 12.71 -1.81
N GLU A 224 19.12 12.25 -0.64
CA GLU A 224 20.54 12.24 -0.26
C GLU A 224 21.34 11.25 -1.14
N SER A 225 20.81 10.05 -1.37
CA SER A 225 21.43 9.08 -2.29
C SER A 225 21.47 9.58 -3.74
N ALA A 226 20.45 10.33 -4.20
CA ALA A 226 20.46 10.94 -5.52
C ALA A 226 21.56 12.02 -5.64
N ALA A 227 21.78 12.81 -4.58
CA ALA A 227 22.87 13.78 -4.52
C ALA A 227 24.25 13.10 -4.52
N GLU A 228 24.40 11.96 -3.84
CA GLU A 228 25.64 11.17 -3.87
C GLU A 228 25.92 10.52 -5.23
N ALA A 229 24.86 10.20 -5.99
CA ALA A 229 24.98 9.52 -7.28
C ALA A 229 25.37 10.44 -8.44
N TRP A 230 24.99 11.72 -8.43
CA TRP A 230 25.23 12.63 -9.57
C TRP A 230 25.38 14.10 -9.14
N GLU A 231 26.42 14.77 -9.66
CA GLU A 231 26.75 16.17 -9.31
C GLU A 231 25.62 17.17 -9.59
N THR A 232 24.90 17.03 -10.70
CA THR A 232 23.76 17.92 -11.01
C THR A 232 22.64 17.73 -9.98
N MET A 233 22.33 16.48 -9.61
CA MET A 233 21.38 16.21 -8.53
C MET A 233 21.88 16.75 -7.19
N ALA A 234 23.19 16.68 -6.90
CA ALA A 234 23.76 17.26 -5.67
C ALA A 234 23.54 18.77 -5.57
N LYS A 235 23.76 19.50 -6.68
CA LYS A 235 23.49 20.94 -6.78
C LYS A 235 22.02 21.25 -6.53
N LEU A 236 21.13 20.51 -7.20
CA LEU A 236 19.68 20.70 -7.09
C LEU A 236 19.15 20.35 -5.68
N VAL A 237 19.59 19.25 -5.08
CA VAL A 237 19.20 18.84 -3.71
C VAL A 237 19.68 19.85 -2.66
N SER A 238 20.72 20.63 -2.94
CA SER A 238 21.18 21.71 -2.06
C SER A 238 20.25 22.95 -2.10
N GLU A 239 19.33 23.04 -3.06
CA GLU A 239 18.37 24.14 -3.14
C GLU A 239 17.35 24.12 -1.99
N GLN A 240 17.13 25.27 -1.37
CA GLN A 240 16.17 25.43 -0.28
C GLN A 240 14.73 25.11 -0.69
N ARG A 241 14.39 25.26 -1.98
CA ARG A 241 13.07 24.92 -2.52
C ARG A 241 12.77 23.43 -2.36
N ILE A 242 13.72 22.54 -2.65
CA ILE A 242 13.52 21.08 -2.59
C ILE A 242 13.12 20.67 -1.17
N TRP A 243 13.91 21.07 -0.18
CA TRP A 243 13.64 20.74 1.23
C TRP A 243 12.39 21.40 1.77
N ARG A 244 12.05 22.61 1.29
CA ARG A 244 10.80 23.27 1.67
C ARG A 244 9.58 22.51 1.16
N GLU A 245 9.58 22.08 -0.10
CA GLU A 245 8.47 21.31 -0.66
C GLU A 245 8.37 19.92 -0.01
N LEU A 246 9.50 19.25 0.23
CA LEU A 246 9.53 18.01 1.02
C LEU A 246 8.96 18.20 2.43
N THR A 247 9.28 19.32 3.09
CA THR A 247 8.74 19.66 4.41
C THR A 247 7.22 19.85 4.35
N ARG A 248 6.72 20.59 3.35
CA ARG A 248 5.28 20.82 3.16
C ARG A 248 4.52 19.56 2.79
N PHE A 249 5.18 18.61 2.13
CA PHE A 249 4.62 17.32 1.79
C PHE A 249 4.36 16.47 3.05
N HIS A 250 5.30 16.45 4.00
CA HIS A 250 5.21 15.59 5.19
C HIS A 250 4.52 16.21 6.40
N PHE A 251 4.60 17.53 6.55
CA PHE A 251 4.17 18.24 7.75
C PHE A 251 3.07 19.25 7.46
N ASN A 252 2.08 19.32 8.34
CA ASN A 252 1.04 20.33 8.23
C ASN A 252 1.56 21.72 8.66
N GLN A 253 0.84 22.77 8.27
CA GLN A 253 1.26 24.15 8.54
C GLN A 253 1.41 24.46 10.03
N ARG A 254 0.63 23.81 10.92
CA ARG A 254 0.72 24.01 12.37
C ARG A 254 2.04 23.47 12.91
N GLN A 255 2.42 22.24 12.52
CA GLN A 255 3.70 21.62 12.89
C GLN A 255 4.87 22.46 12.40
N ILE A 256 4.81 22.93 11.16
CA ILE A 256 5.86 23.77 10.55
C ILE A 256 5.99 25.09 11.35
N HIS A 257 4.88 25.77 11.64
CA HIS A 257 4.89 27.01 12.40
C HIS A 257 5.50 26.83 13.80
N THR A 258 5.13 25.75 14.51
CA THR A 258 5.68 25.44 15.84
C THR A 258 7.20 25.31 15.83
N ILE A 259 7.79 24.68 14.81
CA ILE A 259 9.26 24.56 14.71
C ILE A 259 9.90 25.86 14.29
N LEU A 260 9.30 26.59 13.36
CA LEU A 260 9.78 27.91 12.94
C LEU A 260 9.76 28.93 14.08
N ASP A 261 8.90 28.72 15.08
CA ASP A 261 8.80 29.57 16.27
C ASP A 261 9.88 29.34 17.32
N LEU A 262 10.70 28.29 17.19
CA LEU A 262 11.80 28.08 18.12
C LEU A 262 12.88 29.15 17.89
N ASP A 263 13.44 29.69 18.98
CA ASP A 263 14.41 30.80 18.92
C ASP A 263 15.57 30.55 17.94
N LYS A 264 16.05 29.30 17.89
CA LYS A 264 17.08 28.85 16.95
C LYS A 264 16.72 29.15 15.49
N PHE A 265 15.46 28.93 15.09
CA PHE A 265 15.02 29.10 13.70
C PHE A 265 14.41 30.49 13.45
N LYS A 266 13.88 31.15 14.49
CA LYS A 266 13.45 32.56 14.44
C LYS A 266 14.61 33.50 14.10
N GLN A 267 15.79 33.24 14.66
CA GLN A 267 16.98 34.07 14.47
C GLN A 267 17.67 33.89 13.10
N MET A 268 17.27 32.91 12.29
CA MET A 268 17.90 32.64 10.97
C MET A 268 17.57 33.68 9.88
N GLY A 269 16.72 34.67 10.13
CA GLY A 269 16.36 35.68 9.15
C GLY A 269 15.58 35.12 7.93
N GLU A 270 15.75 35.74 6.76
CA GLU A 270 15.03 35.36 5.52
C GLU A 270 15.55 34.06 4.88
N LEU A 271 16.83 33.74 5.07
CA LEU A 271 17.50 32.57 4.50
C LEU A 271 17.34 31.35 5.41
N LYS A 272 16.14 30.79 5.41
CA LYS A 272 15.85 29.58 6.20
C LYS A 272 16.54 28.35 5.60
N ASP A 273 17.33 27.63 6.40
CA ASP A 273 17.84 26.30 6.06
C ASP A 273 16.73 25.26 6.24
N TRP A 274 16.01 24.99 5.14
CA TRP A 274 14.91 24.04 5.10
C TRP A 274 15.36 22.60 5.29
N LYS A 275 16.62 22.25 4.98
CA LYS A 275 17.16 20.92 5.29
C LYS A 275 17.24 20.72 6.80
N GLN A 276 17.76 21.72 7.53
CA GLN A 276 17.79 21.68 9.00
C GLN A 276 16.38 21.67 9.62
N ILE A 277 15.47 22.50 9.10
CA ILE A 277 14.08 22.55 9.56
C ILE A 277 13.39 21.20 9.36
N TYR A 278 13.55 20.59 8.18
CA TYR A 278 13.00 19.27 7.87
C TYR A 278 13.48 18.22 8.88
N HIS A 279 14.79 18.15 9.13
CA HIS A 279 15.32 17.16 10.08
C HIS A 279 14.88 17.43 11.52
N GLN A 280 14.66 18.69 11.91
CA GLN A 280 14.08 19.02 13.20
C GLN A 280 12.63 18.53 13.30
N LEU A 281 11.79 18.87 12.31
CA LEU A 281 10.41 18.40 12.23
C LEU A 281 10.32 16.88 12.26
N ARG A 282 11.19 16.20 11.51
CA ARG A 282 11.31 14.74 11.49
C ARG A 282 11.60 14.15 12.86
N ARG A 283 12.51 14.77 13.63
CA ARG A 283 12.86 14.31 14.99
C ARG A 283 11.71 14.56 15.98
N THR A 284 10.99 15.66 15.82
CA THR A 284 9.91 16.05 16.75
C THR A 284 8.61 15.31 16.51
N TYR A 285 8.19 15.15 15.25
CA TYR A 285 6.88 14.60 14.90
C TYR A 285 6.93 13.24 14.19
N GLY A 286 8.12 12.78 13.78
CA GLY A 286 8.24 11.67 12.83
C GLY A 286 7.82 12.09 11.42
N VAL A 287 8.03 11.22 10.43
CA VAL A 287 7.49 11.43 9.08
C VAL A 287 6.08 10.83 9.04
N ASN A 288 5.10 11.53 8.48
CA ASN A 288 3.72 11.03 8.45
C ASN A 288 3.59 9.84 7.47
N ASP A 289 3.10 8.71 7.97
CA ASP A 289 2.85 7.49 7.18
C ASP A 289 1.70 7.68 6.16
N ASP A 290 0.78 8.63 6.39
CA ASP A 290 -0.41 8.85 5.53
C ASP A 290 -0.06 9.33 4.10
N TYR A 291 1.14 9.88 3.90
CA TYR A 291 1.63 10.31 2.59
C TYR A 291 2.50 9.27 1.89
N GLN A 292 2.86 8.18 2.58
CA GLN A 292 3.67 7.10 1.99
C GLN A 292 2.85 6.20 1.06
N PHE A 293 1.53 6.26 1.15
CA PHE A 293 0.63 5.40 0.38
C PHE A 293 -0.23 6.23 -0.58
N ALA A 294 -0.22 5.85 -1.86
CA ALA A 294 -1.08 6.48 -2.85
C ALA A 294 -2.56 6.14 -2.62
N GLU A 295 -2.85 4.97 -2.06
CA GLU A 295 -4.17 4.58 -1.56
C GLU A 295 -4.06 3.88 -0.20
N VAL A 296 -4.98 4.22 0.70
CA VAL A 296 -5.07 3.70 2.07
C VAL A 296 -6.49 3.16 2.24
N LEU A 297 -6.65 2.04 2.95
CA LEU A 297 -7.98 1.55 3.34
C LEU A 297 -8.76 2.64 4.08
N ALA A 298 -10.09 2.63 3.93
CA ALA A 298 -10.98 3.48 4.71
C ALA A 298 -11.92 2.63 5.56
N LEU A 299 -12.26 3.14 6.74
CA LEU A 299 -13.27 2.59 7.64
C LEU A 299 -14.52 3.45 7.56
N CYS A 300 -15.61 2.90 7.06
CA CYS A 300 -16.93 3.52 7.16
C CYS A 300 -17.40 3.51 8.62
N ARG A 301 -17.72 4.68 9.17
CA ARG A 301 -18.21 4.83 10.54
C ARG A 301 -19.67 4.41 10.71
N SER A 302 -20.44 4.39 9.62
CA SER A 302 -21.86 4.02 9.66
C SER A 302 -22.08 2.52 9.68
N CYS A 303 -21.37 1.76 8.84
CA CYS A 303 -21.52 0.30 8.71
C CYS A 303 -20.33 -0.51 9.23
N CYS A 304 -19.32 0.16 9.81
CA CYS A 304 -18.09 -0.46 10.31
C CYS A 304 -17.36 -1.31 9.27
N CYS A 305 -17.37 -0.88 8.00
CA CYS A 305 -16.79 -1.62 6.90
C CYS A 305 -15.43 -1.04 6.50
N LEU A 306 -14.43 -1.91 6.35
CA LEU A 306 -13.15 -1.61 5.73
C LEU A 306 -13.24 -1.83 4.23
N PHE A 307 -12.70 -0.90 3.43
CA PHE A 307 -12.72 -0.98 1.97
C PHE A 307 -11.64 -0.10 1.33
N TRP A 308 -11.37 -0.34 0.05
CA TRP A 308 -10.53 0.53 -0.78
C TRP A 308 -11.37 1.70 -1.31
N PRO A 309 -11.00 2.97 -1.06
CA PRO A 309 -11.77 4.12 -1.51
C PRO A 309 -12.07 4.15 -3.01
N SER A 310 -11.17 3.61 -3.85
CA SER A 310 -11.39 3.52 -5.29
C SER A 310 -12.40 2.46 -5.72
N ASP A 311 -12.64 1.43 -4.90
CA ASP A 311 -13.61 0.36 -5.18
C ASP A 311 -14.98 0.63 -4.52
N GLY A 312 -15.01 1.43 -3.44
CA GLY A 312 -16.22 1.65 -2.65
C GLY A 312 -16.62 0.44 -1.81
N HIS A 313 -17.82 0.48 -1.22
CA HIS A 313 -18.39 -0.64 -0.47
C HIS A 313 -19.92 -0.57 -0.46
N PRO A 314 -20.64 -1.70 -0.27
CA PRO A 314 -22.09 -1.69 -0.11
C PRO A 314 -22.45 -1.11 1.27
N CYS A 315 -22.63 0.21 1.33
CA CYS A 315 -22.98 0.89 2.58
C CYS A 315 -24.48 0.78 2.87
N ILE A 316 -24.83 0.55 4.14
CA ILE A 316 -26.24 0.58 4.60
C ILE A 316 -26.91 1.94 4.36
N VAL A 317 -26.11 3.03 4.39
CA VAL A 317 -26.58 4.39 4.11
C VAL A 317 -27.06 4.51 2.66
N ASP A 318 -26.33 3.91 1.72
CA ASP A 318 -26.66 4.00 0.30
C ASP A 318 -27.83 3.07 -0.07
N GLN A 319 -28.10 2.05 0.74
CA GLN A 319 -29.23 1.15 0.59
C GLN A 319 -30.55 1.73 1.13
N SER A 320 -30.51 2.81 1.93
CA SER A 320 -31.71 3.41 2.56
C SER A 320 -31.75 4.94 2.39
N PRO A 321 -32.48 5.47 1.38
CA PRO A 321 -32.50 6.91 1.08
C PRO A 321 -33.03 7.75 2.26
N ASP A 322 -33.99 7.22 3.04
CA ASP A 322 -34.52 7.89 4.23
C ASP A 322 -33.45 8.05 5.34
N TYR A 323 -32.57 7.05 5.51
CA TYR A 323 -31.49 7.13 6.49
C TYR A 323 -30.42 8.13 6.04
N LYS A 324 -30.10 8.14 4.75
CA LYS A 324 -29.17 9.09 4.15
C LYS A 324 -29.64 10.53 4.33
N GLN A 325 -30.91 10.81 4.07
CA GLN A 325 -31.49 12.13 4.25
C GLN A 325 -31.43 12.60 5.72
N ARG A 326 -31.76 11.72 6.67
CA ARG A 326 -31.66 12.04 8.11
C ARG A 326 -30.22 12.32 8.56
N LEU A 327 -29.25 11.67 7.94
CA LEU A 327 -27.82 11.88 8.23
C LEU A 327 -27.32 13.23 7.66
N GLU A 328 -27.81 13.61 6.48
CA GLU A 328 -27.52 14.90 5.83
C GLU A 328 -28.13 16.07 6.62
N GLU A 329 -29.38 15.93 7.09
CA GLU A 329 -30.08 16.90 7.94
C GLU A 329 -29.41 17.09 9.30
N ALA A 330 -28.75 16.06 9.83
CA ALA A 330 -27.99 16.11 11.09
C ALA A 330 -26.59 16.75 10.95
N GLY A 331 -26.22 17.29 9.77
CA GLY A 331 -24.90 17.89 9.51
C GLY A 331 -23.77 16.85 9.35
N GLY A 332 -24.10 15.58 9.07
CA GLY A 332 -23.20 14.43 9.13
C GLY A 332 -22.28 14.21 7.93
N GLN A 333 -22.12 15.17 7.01
CA GLN A 333 -21.25 15.01 5.83
C GLN A 333 -19.75 15.05 6.17
N LEU A 334 -19.35 15.50 7.36
CA LEU A 334 -17.94 15.54 7.77
C LEU A 334 -17.44 14.16 8.25
N ALA A 335 -16.95 13.40 7.26
CA ALA A 335 -16.12 12.19 7.36
C ALA A 335 -16.85 10.88 7.75
N LEU A 336 -17.70 10.40 6.83
CA LEU A 336 -18.26 9.05 6.87
C LEU A 336 -17.19 7.94 6.84
N ALA A 337 -16.01 8.22 6.28
CA ALA A 337 -14.92 7.26 6.15
C ALA A 337 -13.61 7.81 6.74
N GLN A 338 -12.96 7.04 7.61
CA GLN A 338 -11.68 7.38 8.22
C GLN A 338 -10.54 6.58 7.55
N PRO A 339 -9.41 7.20 7.16
CA PRO A 339 -8.26 6.45 6.63
C PRO A 339 -7.69 5.50 7.69
N VAL A 340 -7.24 4.33 7.24
CA VAL A 340 -6.72 3.24 8.08
C VAL A 340 -5.34 2.82 7.56
N PRO A 341 -4.26 3.40 8.10
CA PRO A 341 -2.90 2.97 7.81
C PRO A 341 -2.65 1.50 8.18
N PRO A 342 -1.64 0.82 7.60
CA PRO A 342 -1.37 -0.59 7.87
C PRO A 342 -1.22 -0.94 9.36
N ALA A 343 -0.55 -0.08 10.13
CA ALA A 343 -0.40 -0.27 11.57
C ALA A 343 -1.73 -0.17 12.33
N GLN A 344 -2.63 0.73 11.92
CA GLN A 344 -3.97 0.85 12.48
C GLN A 344 -4.86 -0.31 12.05
N PHE A 345 -4.78 -0.76 10.81
CA PHE A 345 -5.49 -1.94 10.32
C PHE A 345 -5.24 -3.15 11.21
N LEU A 346 -3.97 -3.41 11.55
CA LEU A 346 -3.59 -4.51 12.43
C LEU A 346 -4.13 -4.40 13.86
N LYS A 347 -4.54 -3.21 14.34
CA LYS A 347 -5.14 -3.06 15.67
C LYS A 347 -6.58 -3.59 15.73
N TYR A 348 -7.23 -3.78 14.59
CA TYR A 348 -8.57 -4.39 14.54
C TYR A 348 -8.54 -5.91 14.71
N PHE A 349 -7.37 -6.54 14.69
CA PHE A 349 -7.21 -7.99 14.76
C PHE A 349 -6.41 -8.37 16.01
N SER A 350 -6.82 -9.44 16.68
CA SER A 350 -6.02 -10.07 17.73
C SER A 350 -4.91 -10.91 17.06
N LEU A 351 -3.65 -10.50 17.22
CA LEU A 351 -2.47 -11.14 16.62
C LEU A 351 -1.59 -11.81 17.66
#